data_AF-A0A7J2V170-F1
#
_entry.id   AF-A0A7J2V170-F1
#
_cell.length_a   1.000
_cell.length_b   1.000
_cell.length_c   1.000
_cell.angle_alpha   90.00
_cell.angle_beta   90.00
_cell.angle_gamma   90.00
#
_symmetry.space_group_name_H-M   'P 1'
#
loop_
_entity.id
_entity.type
_entity.pdbx_description
1 polymer ?
#
loop_
_entity_poly.entity_id
_entity_poly.type
_entity_poly.pdbx_seq_one_letter_code
_entity_poly.pdbx_strand_id
1 'polypeptide(L)'
;MVYDIVLTAIGVIVLLAGLAMFAMKKSGWMLAVAVGALWLLAMGIYAAYKASGFYGPVGLAAGSAGPLVTTIIGFLIFFLGVGAFLYVMRKRRG
;
A
#
# COMPACT_ATOMS: atom_id res chain seq x y z
N MET A 1 -6.16 4.32 -15.27
CA MET A 1 -6.62 2.94 -15.55
C MET A 1 -5.44 2.01 -15.77
N VAL A 2 -4.62 2.19 -16.81
CA VAL A 2 -3.48 1.28 -17.09
C VAL A 2 -2.46 1.27 -15.94
N TYR A 3 -2.10 2.44 -15.39
CA TYR A 3 -1.16 2.53 -14.26
C TYR A 3 -1.69 1.90 -12.96
N ASP A 4 -3.00 2.03 -12.70
CA ASP A 4 -3.64 1.47 -11.49
C ASP A 4 -3.56 -0.06 -11.48
N ILE A 5 -3.75 -0.68 -12.65
CA ILE A 5 -3.64 -2.14 -12.85
C ILE A 5 -2.21 -2.59 -12.61
N VAL A 6 -1.22 -1.88 -13.16
CA VAL A 6 0.20 -2.22 -12.99
C VAL A 6 0.61 -2.14 -11.52
N LEU A 7 0.24 -1.07 -10.80
CA LEU A 7 0.62 -0.90 -9.40
C LEU A 7 -0.06 -1.91 -8.49
N THR A 8 -1.31 -2.28 -8.78
CA THR A 8 -2.02 -3.35 -8.07
C THR A 8 -1.35 -4.71 -8.32
N ALA A 9 -0.99 -5.00 -9.57
CA ALA A 9 -0.31 -6.24 -9.93
C ALA A 9 1.04 -6.41 -9.22
N ILE A 10 1.82 -5.33 -9.06
CA ILE A 10 3.07 -5.36 -8.26
C ILE A 10 2.77 -5.77 -6.82
N GLY A 11 1.74 -5.20 -6.18
CA GLY A 11 1.32 -5.59 -4.83
C GLY A 11 0.98 -7.07 -4.72
N VAL A 12 0.23 -7.60 -5.70
CA VAL A 12 -0.13 -9.02 -5.77
C VAL A 12 1.12 -9.88 -5.92
N ILE A 13 2.04 -9.53 -6.83
CA ILE A 13 3.28 -10.28 -7.06
C ILE A 13 4.13 -10.32 -5.79
N VAL A 14 4.28 -9.19 -5.08
CA VAL A 14 5.05 -9.12 -3.84
C VAL A 14 4.42 -9.97 -2.74
N LEU A 15 3.08 -9.92 -2.61
CA LEU A 15 2.34 -10.77 -1.65
C LEU A 15 2.54 -12.25 -1.96
N LEU A 16 2.38 -12.65 -3.23
CA LEU A 16 2.57 -14.03 -3.68
C LEU A 16 4.02 -14.50 -3.47
N ALA A 17 5.00 -13.65 -3.74
CA ALA A 17 6.40 -13.95 -3.47
C ALA A 17 6.65 -14.15 -1.96
N GLY A 18 6.04 -13.32 -1.11
CA GLY A 18 6.08 -13.50 0.34
C GLY A 18 5.49 -14.83 0.80
N LEU A 19 4.33 -15.22 0.26
CA LEU A 19 3.69 -16.50 0.55
C LEU A 19 4.51 -17.70 0.04
N ALA A 20 5.10 -17.59 -1.15
CA ALA A 20 6.00 -18.61 -1.67
C ALA A 20 7.24 -18.78 -0.78
N MET A 21 7.85 -17.67 -0.34
CA MET A 21 8.97 -17.71 0.60
C MET A 21 8.58 -18.33 1.95
N PHE A 22 7.35 -18.10 2.42
CA PHE A 22 6.83 -18.75 3.63
C PHE A 22 6.74 -20.27 3.46
N ALA A 23 6.15 -20.73 2.36
CA ALA A 23 6.04 -22.15 2.04
C ALA A 23 7.43 -22.82 1.93
N MET A 24 8.41 -22.09 1.38
CA MET A 24 9.80 -22.54 1.27
C MET A 24 10.63 -22.35 2.55
N LYS A 25 10.03 -21.86 3.65
CA LYS A 25 10.70 -21.52 4.92
C LYS A 25 11.91 -20.59 4.75
N LYS A 26 11.87 -19.69 3.76
CA LYS A 26 12.93 -18.71 3.49
C LYS A 26 12.79 -17.51 4.41
N SER A 27 13.92 -16.98 4.88
CA SER A 27 13.94 -15.76 5.69
C SER A 27 13.38 -14.58 4.90
N GLY A 28 12.74 -13.62 5.60
CA GLY A 28 12.16 -12.43 4.97
C GLY A 28 10.73 -12.61 4.44
N TRP A 29 10.14 -13.82 4.47
CA TRP A 29 8.77 -14.06 4.02
C TRP A 29 7.74 -13.12 4.66
N MET A 30 7.87 -12.91 5.98
CA MET A 30 6.99 -12.05 6.76
C MET A 30 7.03 -10.59 6.28
N LEU A 31 8.22 -10.11 5.89
CA LEU A 31 8.40 -8.75 5.38
C LEU A 31 7.68 -8.60 4.04
N ALA A 32 7.90 -9.55 3.12
CA ALA A 32 7.28 -9.52 1.80
C ALA A 32 5.74 -9.66 1.87
N VAL A 33 5.23 -10.53 2.74
CA VAL A 33 3.78 -10.63 2.98
C VAL A 33 3.23 -9.32 3.55
N ALA A 34 3.90 -8.72 4.54
CA ALA A 34 3.45 -7.47 5.12
C ALA A 34 3.47 -6.31 4.12
N VAL A 35 4.55 -6.16 3.34
CA VAL A 35 4.67 -5.13 2.31
C VAL A 35 3.62 -5.32 1.22
N GLY A 36 3.46 -6.54 0.70
CA GLY A 36 2.44 -6.84 -0.31
C GLY A 36 1.02 -6.60 0.19
N ALA A 37 0.70 -7.05 1.40
CA ALA A 37 -0.62 -6.86 2.00
C ALA A 37 -0.94 -5.38 2.26
N LEU A 38 0.01 -4.63 2.84
CA LEU A 38 -0.16 -3.21 3.11
C LEU A 38 -0.25 -2.40 1.80
N TRP A 39 0.47 -2.80 0.76
CA TRP A 39 0.40 -2.16 -0.55
C TRP A 39 -0.97 -2.36 -1.21
N LEU A 40 -1.49 -3.59 -1.17
CA LEU A 40 -2.82 -3.90 -1.69
C LEU A 40 -3.93 -3.20 -0.89
N LEU A 41 -3.78 -3.09 0.43
CA LEU A 41 -4.68 -2.30 1.26
C LEU A 41 -4.68 -0.82 0.83
N ALA A 42 -3.50 -0.22 0.62
CA ALA A 42 -3.39 1.15 0.13
C ALA A 42 -4.05 1.32 -1.25
N MET A 43 -3.88 0.37 -2.17
CA MET A 43 -4.55 0.35 -3.47
C MET A 43 -6.07 0.24 -3.35
N GLY A 44 -6.56 -0.59 -2.41
CA GLY A 44 -7.99 -0.70 -2.11
C GLY A 44 -8.58 0.61 -1.61
N ILE A 45 -7.87 1.29 -0.70
CA ILE A 45 -8.26 2.63 -0.22
C ILE A 45 -8.25 3.64 -1.37
N TYR A 46 -7.18 3.66 -2.19
CA TYR A 46 -7.08 4.52 -3.36
C TYR A 46 -8.25 4.31 -4.34
N ALA A 47 -8.60 3.05 -4.64
CA ALA A 47 -9.72 2.71 -5.50
C ALA A 47 -11.06 3.19 -4.92
N ALA A 48 -11.28 3.04 -3.62
CA ALA A 48 -12.48 3.52 -2.93
C ALA A 48 -12.61 5.06 -2.99
N TYR A 49 -11.51 5.78 -2.76
CA TYR A 49 -11.47 7.25 -2.85
C TYR A 49 -11.70 7.74 -4.29
N LYS A 50 -11.18 7.00 -5.27
CA LYS A 50 -11.42 7.29 -6.68
C LYS A 50 -12.88 7.07 -7.07
N ALA A 51 -13.48 5.97 -6.61
CA ALA A 51 -14.87 5.64 -6.88
C ALA A 51 -15.86 6.61 -6.20
N SER A 52 -15.52 7.15 -5.03
CA SER A 52 -16.32 8.16 -4.33
C SER A 52 -16.24 9.56 -4.95
N GLY A 53 -15.44 9.75 -6.01
CA GLY A 53 -15.25 11.05 -6.65
C GLY A 53 -14.36 12.00 -5.85
N PHE A 54 -13.69 11.53 -4.79
CA PHE A 54 -12.79 12.35 -3.95
C PHE A 54 -11.63 12.95 -4.76
N TYR A 55 -11.18 12.26 -5.80
CA TYR A 55 -10.16 12.76 -6.74
C TYR A 55 -10.75 13.49 -7.96
N GLY A 56 -12.06 13.71 -7.99
CA GLY A 56 -12.72 14.52 -9.01
C GLY A 56 -12.42 16.02 -8.85
N PRO A 57 -12.47 16.81 -9.93
CA PRO A 57 -12.23 18.25 -9.87
C PRO A 57 -13.31 18.93 -9.01
N VAL A 58 -12.90 19.49 -7.87
CA VAL A 58 -13.76 20.34 -7.03
C VAL A 58 -13.51 21.82 -7.36
N GLY A 59 -14.43 22.44 -8.11
CA GLY A 59 -14.56 23.90 -8.27
C GLY A 59 -13.51 24.64 -9.11
N LEU A 60 -13.78 25.92 -9.40
CA LEU A 60 -13.06 26.82 -10.34
C LEU A 60 -11.60 27.17 -10.00
N ALA A 61 -11.00 26.49 -9.01
CA ALA A 61 -9.60 26.62 -8.64
C ALA A 61 -8.95 25.23 -8.44
N ALA A 62 -9.30 24.27 -9.31
CA ALA A 62 -8.74 22.91 -9.33
C ALA A 62 -7.27 22.89 -9.81
N GLY A 63 -6.40 23.67 -9.18
CA GLY A 63 -4.96 23.60 -9.35
C GLY A 63 -4.44 22.33 -8.69
N SER A 64 -4.30 21.25 -9.47
CA SER A 64 -3.32 20.14 -9.41
C SER A 64 -2.86 19.50 -8.09
N ALA A 65 -3.34 19.91 -6.91
CA ALA A 65 -2.79 19.54 -5.61
C ALA A 65 -3.59 18.46 -4.88
N GLY A 66 -4.90 18.35 -5.13
CA GLY A 66 -5.78 17.37 -4.46
C GLY A 66 -5.33 15.91 -4.60
N PRO A 67 -4.99 15.42 -5.81
CA PRO A 67 -4.48 14.06 -6.01
C PRO A 67 -3.09 13.83 -5.40
N LEU A 68 -2.26 14.88 -5.32
CA LEU A 68 -0.89 14.78 -4.83
C LEU A 68 -0.85 14.72 -3.30
N VAL A 69 -1.62 15.58 -2.62
CA VAL A 69 -1.72 15.63 -1.15
C VAL A 69 -2.25 14.32 -0.58
N THR A 70 -3.30 13.78 -1.18
CA THR A 70 -3.90 12.50 -0.74
C THR A 70 -3.00 11.31 -0.95
N THR A 71 -2.25 11.27 -2.07
CA THR A 71 -1.24 10.23 -2.32
C THR A 71 -0.14 10.29 -1.26
N ILE A 72 0.36 11.49 -0.94
CA ILE A 72 1.36 11.69 0.12
C ILE A 72 0.84 11.19 1.47
N ILE A 73 -0.40 11.53 1.84
CA ILE A 73 -1.01 11.06 3.10
C ILE A 73 -1.12 9.53 3.12
N GLY A 74 -1.51 8.91 2.01
CA GLY A 74 -1.55 7.45 1.87
C GLY A 74 -0.18 6.80 2.10
N PHE A 75 0.88 7.37 1.52
CA PHE A 75 2.25 6.90 1.75
C PHE A 75 2.70 7.09 3.21
N LEU A 76 2.38 8.21 3.84
CA LEU A 76 2.72 8.45 5.25
C LEU A 76 2.05 7.43 6.18
N ILE A 77 0.76 7.13 5.96
CA ILE A 77 0.03 6.11 6.71
C ILE A 77 0.64 4.73 6.46
N PHE A 78 1.02 4.41 5.23
CA PHE A 78 1.70 3.16 4.90
C PHE A 78 3.03 3.02 5.63
N PHE A 79 3.89 4.04 5.60
CA PHE A 79 5.18 4.01 6.31
C PHE A 79 5.00 3.89 7.84
N LEU A 80 4.01 4.58 8.41
CA LEU A 80 3.65 4.42 9.83
C LEU A 80 3.16 3.01 10.14
N GLY A 81 2.31 2.43 9.29
CA GLY A 81 1.79 1.07 9.45
C GLY A 81 2.89 0.00 9.35
N VAL A 82 3.76 0.09 8.33
CA VAL A 82 4.92 -0.79 8.18
C VAL A 82 5.87 -0.64 9.36
N GLY A 83 6.20 0.61 9.74
CA GLY A 83 7.11 0.90 10.85
C GLY A 83 6.59 0.35 12.18
N ALA A 84 5.32 0.57 12.50
CA ALA A 84 4.67 0.04 13.69
C ALA A 84 4.63 -1.49 13.70
N PHE A 85 4.31 -2.11 12.57
CA PHE A 85 4.30 -3.57 12.42
C PHE A 85 5.69 -4.17 12.69
N LEU A 86 6.74 -3.61 12.09
CA LEU A 86 8.11 -4.05 12.30
C LEU A 86 8.57 -3.85 13.75
N TYR A 87 8.19 -2.73 14.37
CA TYR A 87 8.47 -2.46 15.79
C TYR A 87 7.86 -3.53 16.71
N VAL A 88 6.58 -3.85 16.52
CA VAL A 88 5.89 -4.88 17.31
C VAL A 88 6.50 -6.26 17.09
N MET A 89 6.81 -6.62 15.84
CA MET A 89 7.44 -7.92 15.53
C MET A 89 8.84 -8.05 16.13
N ARG A 90 9.61 -6.96 16.18
CA ARG A 90 10.94 -6.94 16.81
C ARG A 90 10.83 -7.09 18.33
N LYS A 91 9.85 -6.44 18.96
CA LYS A 91 9.56 -6.56 20.41
C LYS A 91 9.09 -7.95 20.83
N ARG A 92 8.51 -8.75 19.93
CA ARG A 92 8.08 -10.14 20.23
C ARG A 92 9.18 -11.20 20.01
N ARG A 93 10.33 -10.82 19.44
CA ARG A 93 11.46 -11.73 19.17
C ARG A 93 12.64 -11.57 20.14
N GLY A 94 12.64 -10.53 20.98
CA GLY A 94 13.55 -10.37 22.12
C GLY A 94 12.78 -10.59 23.42
#